data_AF-A0A6L6UC61-F1
#
_entry.id   AF-A0A6L6UC61-F1
#
_cell.length_a   1.000
_cell.length_b   1.000
_cell.length_c   1.000
_cell.angle_alpha   90.00
_cell.angle_beta   90.00
_cell.angle_gamma   90.00
#
_symmetry.space_group_name_H-M   'P 1'
#
loop_
_entity.id
_entity.type
_entity.pdbx_description
1 polymer ?
#
loop_
_entity_poly.entity_id
_entity_poly.type
_entity_poly.pdbx_seq_one_letter_code
_entity_poly.pdbx_strand_id
1 'polypeptide(L)' 'MTQENHCYENAVAERVNGILKDEFYLDQTFDSLKHAKKATKSAINLYNQIRLHVSLDYKTPNMVYLKTA' A
#
# COMPACT_ATOMS: atom_id res chain seq x y z
N MET A 1 16.65 -4.00 0.87
CA MET A 1 17.81 -3.09 1.01
C MET A 1 17.74 -2.12 -0.14
N THR A 2 17.39 -0.87 0.12
CA THR A 2 17.34 0.20 -0.91
C THR A 2 18.77 0.63 -1.22
N GLN A 3 19.18 0.53 -2.50
CA GLN A 3 20.43 1.11 -2.98
C GLN A 3 20.26 2.64 -3.07
N GLU A 4 21.23 3.36 -2.50
CA GLU A 4 21.53 4.79 -2.60
C GLU A 4 20.44 5.76 -3.13
N ASN A 5 19.79 6.47 -2.19
CA ASN A 5 19.49 7.91 -2.24
C ASN A 5 18.78 8.51 -3.48
N HIS A 6 17.94 7.77 -4.21
CA HIS A 6 16.93 8.39 -5.08
C HIS A 6 15.73 8.86 -4.25
N CYS A 7 15.81 10.11 -3.73
CA CYS A 7 14.74 10.76 -2.96
C CYS A 7 13.36 10.67 -3.66
N TYR A 8 13.35 10.63 -5.00
CA TYR A 8 12.14 10.47 -5.82
C TYR A 8 11.49 9.08 -5.70
N GLU A 9 12.26 8.00 -5.61
CA GLU A 9 11.72 6.65 -5.42
C GLU A 9 11.12 6.49 -4.02
N ASN A 10 11.80 7.07 -3.02
CA ASN A 10 11.28 7.14 -1.66
C ASN A 10 9.98 7.95 -1.59
N ALA A 11 9.84 9.05 -2.35
CA ALA A 11 8.62 9.85 -2.33
C ALA A 11 7.36 9.04 -2.74
N VAL A 12 7.49 8.14 -3.74
CA VAL A 12 6.39 7.27 -4.15
C VAL A 12 6.10 6.22 -3.08
N ALA A 13 7.13 5.60 -2.52
CA ALA A 13 6.98 4.62 -1.43
C ALA A 13 6.35 5.25 -0.17
N GLU A 14 6.81 6.44 0.23
CA GLU A 14 6.29 7.18 1.37
C GLU A 14 4.83 7.58 1.19
N ARG A 15 4.43 7.99 -0.03
CA ARG A 15 3.03 8.26 -0.33
C ARG A 15 2.15 7.02 -0.15
N VAL A 16 2.61 5.85 -0.61
CA VAL A 16 1.88 4.58 -0.41
C VAL A 16 1.84 4.21 1.07
N ASN A 17 2.96 4.36 1.79
CA ASN A 17 3.02 4.11 3.23
C ASN A 17 2.09 5.03 4.02
N GLY A 18 1.98 6.30 3.63
CA GLY A 18 1.03 7.27 4.19
C GLY A 18 -0.41 6.80 4.03
N ILE A 19 -0.81 6.42 2.81
CA ILE A 19 -2.15 5.87 2.55
C ILE A 19 -2.41 4.61 3.40
N LEU A 20 -1.43 3.70 3.48
CA LEU A 20 -1.59 2.47 4.26
C LEU A 20 -1.71 2.75 5.77
N LYS A 21 -1.03 3.77 6.27
CA LYS A 21 -1.16 4.22 7.67
C LYS A 21 -2.52 4.86 7.91
N ASP A 22 -2.88 5.86 7.11
CA ASP A 22 -4.05 6.72 7.35
C ASP A 22 -5.39 6.02 7.02
N GLU A 23 -5.46 5.27 5.91
CA GLU A 23 -6.71 4.65 5.45
C GLU A 23 -6.92 3.22 6.00
N PHE A 24 -5.85 2.52 6.36
CA PHE A 24 -5.89 1.14 6.84
C PHE A 24 -5.42 0.97 8.28
N TYR A 25 -5.26 2.07 9.01
CA TYR A 25 -4.91 2.10 10.44
C TYR A 25 -3.65 1.30 10.77
N LEU A 26 -2.64 1.33 9.88
CA LEU A 26 -1.36 0.70 10.15
C LEU A 26 -0.44 1.54 11.05
N ASP A 27 -0.86 2.74 11.41
CA ASP A 27 -0.22 3.61 12.41
C ASP A 27 -0.60 3.26 13.86
N GLN A 28 -1.58 2.38 14.06
CA GLN A 28 -1.97 1.94 15.40
C GLN A 28 -0.88 1.09 16.08
N THR A 29 -0.92 1.04 17.41
CA THR A 29 -0.06 0.13 18.17
C THR A 29 -0.60 -1.29 18.08
N PHE A 30 0.25 -2.25 17.72
CA PHE A 30 -0.11 -3.67 17.68
C PHE A 30 0.47 -4.41 18.87
N ASP A 31 -0.35 -5.27 19.50
CA ASP A 31 0.08 -6.09 20.66
C ASP A 31 1.12 -7.15 20.31
N SER A 32 1.23 -7.53 19.04
CA SER A 32 2.14 -8.58 18.58
C SER A 32 2.60 -8.33 17.14
N LEU A 33 3.86 -8.67 16.87
CA LEU A 33 4.43 -8.72 15.52
C LEU A 33 3.59 -9.60 14.58
N LYS A 34 2.96 -10.66 15.08
CA LYS A 34 2.08 -11.53 14.29
C LYS A 34 0.82 -10.80 13.84
N HIS A 35 0.22 -9.99 14.73
CA HIS A 35 -0.95 -9.17 14.42
C HIS A 35 -0.58 -8.05 13.44
N ALA A 36 0.53 -7.35 13.67
CA ALA A 36 1.03 -6.34 12.75
C ALA A 36 1.22 -6.93 11.33
N LYS A 37 1.94 -8.04 11.20
CA LYS A 37 2.15 -8.72 9.91
C LYS A 37 0.84 -9.11 9.21
N LYS A 38 -0.14 -9.62 9.97
CA LYS A 38 -1.45 -9.98 9.42
C LYS A 38 -2.21 -8.75 8.94
N ALA A 39 -2.27 -7.70 9.75
CA ALA A 39 -2.91 -6.43 9.41
C ALA A 39 -2.27 -5.81 8.16
N THR A 40 -0.93 -5.74 8.10
CA THR A 40 -0.20 -5.24 6.93
C THR A 40 -0.54 -6.04 5.68
N LYS A 41 -0.55 -7.38 5.74
CA LYS A 41 -0.92 -8.22 4.60
C LYS A 41 -2.35 -7.95 4.13
N SER A 42 -3.29 -7.81 5.07
CA SER A 42 -4.68 -7.48 4.77
C SER A 42 -4.80 -6.09 4.12
N ALA A 43 -4.12 -5.08 4.67
CA ALA A 43 -4.11 -3.72 4.13
C ALA A 43 -3.58 -3.66 2.69
N ILE A 44 -2.45 -4.34 2.42
CA ILE A 44 -1.89 -4.45 1.05
C ILE A 44 -2.91 -5.10 0.11
N ASN A 45 -3.57 -6.17 0.55
CA ASN A 45 -4.58 -6.83 -0.28
C ASN A 45 -5.77 -5.92 -0.59
N LEU A 46 -6.27 -5.18 0.41
CA LEU A 46 -7.36 -4.23 0.24
C LEU A 46 -6.96 -3.07 -0.70
N TYR A 47 -5.76 -2.53 -0.54
CA TYR A 47 -5.23 -1.50 -1.43
C TYR A 47 -5.18 -1.98 -2.88
N ASN A 48 -4.70 -3.20 -3.13
CA ASN A 48 -4.55 -3.73 -4.48
C ASN A 48 -5.85 -4.20 -5.12
N GLN A 49 -6.79 -4.76 -4.34
CA GLN A 49 -7.99 -5.43 -4.86
C GLN A 49 -9.27 -4.61 -4.74
N ILE A 50 -9.38 -3.70 -3.76
CA ILE A 50 -10.65 -3.06 -3.41
C ILE A 50 -10.57 -1.54 -3.51
N ARG A 51 -9.46 -0.93 -3.09
CA ARG A 51 -9.30 0.53 -3.13
C ARG A 51 -9.39 1.03 -4.57
N LEU A 52 -10.31 1.96 -4.81
CA LEU A 52 -10.45 2.61 -6.11
C LEU A 52 -9.53 3.82 -6.17
N HIS A 53 -8.81 3.98 -7.28
CA HIS A 53 -7.89 5.07 -7.49
C HIS A 53 -8.44 6.03 -8.54
N VAL A 54 -8.63 7.30 -8.18
CA VAL A 54 -9.09 8.34 -9.10
C VAL A 54 -8.13 8.48 -10.29
N SER A 55 -6.81 8.38 -10.04
CA SER A 55 -5.78 8.40 -11.08
C SER A 55 -5.80 7.18 -12.02
N LEU A 56 -6.58 6.14 -11.70
CA LEU A 56 -6.74 4.94 -12.50
C LEU A 56 -8.18 4.83 -13.05
N ASP A 57 -8.89 5.95 -13.24
CA ASP A 57 -10.30 5.98 -13.66
C ASP A 57 -11.21 5.16 -12.74
N TYR A 58 -11.02 5.27 -11.42
CA TYR A 58 -11.74 4.47 -10.42
C TYR A 58 -11.55 2.95 -10.60
N LYS A 59 -10.38 2.51 -11.07
CA LYS A 59 -9.99 1.10 -11.09
C LYS A 59 -9.08 0.78 -9.91
N THR A 60 -9.00 -0.50 -9.57
CA THR A 60 -8.08 -1.00 -8.55
C THR A 60 -6.72 -1.28 -9.17
N PRO A 61 -5.61 -1.22 -8.40
CA PRO A 61 -4.28 -1.51 -8.93
C PRO A 61 -4.20 -2.86 -9.65
N ASN A 62 -4.84 -3.90 -9.09
CA ASN A 62 -4.88 -5.22 -9.72
C ASN A 62 -5.69 -5.22 -11.03
N MET A 63 -6.78 -4.45 -11.13
CA MET A 63 -7.52 -4.37 -12.39
C MET A 63 -6.70 -3.74 -13.51
N VAL A 64 -5.76 -2.84 -13.20
CA VAL A 64 -4.90 -2.23 -14.22
C VAL A 64 -3.73 -3.17 -14.54
N TYR A 65 -3.03 -3.65 -13.51
CA TYR A 65 -1.83 -4.46 -13.68
C TYR A 65 -2.12 -5.87 -14.24
N LEU A 66 -3.16 -6.56 -13.75
CA LEU A 66 -3.49 -7.93 -14.20
C LEU A 66 -4.27 -7.98 -15.52
N LYS A 67 -4.84 -6.86 -15.99
CA LYS A 67 -5.42 -6.77 -17.33
C LYS A 67 -4.37 -6.51 -18.42
N THR A 68 -3.13 -6.22 -18.05
CA THR A 68 -2.01 -6.04 -18.99
C THR A 68 -1.15 -7.31 -19.06
N ALA A 69 -1.82 -8.48 -19.18
CA ALA A 69 -1.19 -9.78 -19.45
C ALA A 69 -1.80 -10.37 -20.72
#